data_AF-A0A452ZD97-F1
#
_entry.id   AF-A0A452ZD97-F1
#
_cell.length_a   1.000
_cell.length_b   1.000
_cell.length_c   1.000
_cell.angle_alpha   90.00
_cell.angle_beta   90.00
_cell.angle_gamma   90.00
#
_symmetry.space_group_name_H-M   'P 1'
#
loop_
_entity.id
_entity.type
_entity.pdbx_description
1 polymer ?
#
loop_
_entity_poly.entity_id
_entity_poly.type
_entity_poly.pdbx_seq_one_letter_code
_entity_poly.pdbx_strand_id
1 'polypeptide(L)'
;MSKNQLSGVLTMPGSIGTQLQTVDFQENVIVDVAGISNYKKTLLLAMNPVCSDKPTVAFCTVQKPNVIAYSTSMAKCNSASGCQSGQGQNPANCGCAYSYNGKMVFRAPSFKDVSDTVRFQQLEETLWRLLGLREGAVFLSRVHFNEDNYLQVQVSLFPSTGTLFNVSEVSRIGFLLSNQTYKPPPVFGPYFFIADQYVPFI
;
A
#
# COMPACT_ATOMS: atom_id res chain seq x y z
N MET A 1 -15.30 -5.22 -1.13
CA MET A 1 -16.53 -4.64 -1.70
C MET A 1 -17.47 -4.17 -0.58
N SER A 2 -16.92 -3.62 0.51
CA SER A 2 -17.69 -3.02 1.59
C SER A 2 -18.23 -1.64 1.21
N LYS A 3 -19.34 -1.18 1.79
CA LYS A 3 -19.91 0.17 1.55
C LYS A 3 -20.31 0.46 0.09
N ASN A 4 -20.84 -0.53 -0.63
CA ASN A 4 -21.22 -0.41 -2.04
C ASN A 4 -22.72 -0.53 -2.31
N GLN A 5 -23.56 -0.52 -1.26
CA GLN A 5 -25.03 -0.68 -1.38
C GLN A 5 -25.45 -1.98 -2.08
N LEU A 6 -24.62 -3.02 -2.05
CA LEU A 6 -24.93 -4.29 -2.69
C LEU A 6 -26.09 -4.99 -1.96
N SER A 7 -27.14 -5.36 -2.70
CA SER A 7 -28.36 -5.94 -2.13
C SER A 7 -28.63 -7.37 -2.61
N GLY A 8 -29.44 -8.09 -1.85
CA GLY A 8 -29.91 -9.43 -2.22
C GLY A 8 -29.17 -10.56 -1.49
N VAL A 9 -29.06 -11.71 -2.14
CA VAL A 9 -28.45 -12.91 -1.56
C VAL A 9 -27.00 -13.02 -2.03
N LEU A 10 -26.04 -13.10 -1.10
CA LEU A 10 -24.65 -13.38 -1.44
C LEU A 10 -24.49 -14.87 -1.70
N THR A 11 -24.27 -15.24 -2.97
CA THR A 11 -24.00 -16.61 -3.38
C THR A 11 -22.52 -16.80 -3.73
N MET A 12 -21.86 -17.82 -3.18
CA MET A 12 -20.49 -18.19 -3.57
C MET A 12 -20.41 -19.61 -4.19
N PRO A 13 -21.08 -19.85 -5.34
CA PRO A 13 -21.07 -21.16 -5.97
C PRO A 13 -19.70 -21.49 -6.59
N GLY A 14 -19.33 -22.78 -6.58
CA GLY A 14 -18.20 -23.31 -7.35
C GLY A 14 -16.83 -23.29 -6.65
N SER A 15 -15.77 -23.36 -7.45
CA SER A 15 -14.37 -23.41 -7.00
C SER A 15 -13.83 -22.01 -6.79
N ILE A 16 -13.63 -21.61 -5.54
CA ILE A 16 -13.02 -20.33 -5.17
C ILE A 16 -11.50 -20.45 -5.27
N GLY A 17 -10.86 -19.48 -5.92
CA GLY A 17 -9.41 -19.46 -6.10
C GLY A 17 -8.66 -19.48 -4.76
N THR A 18 -7.60 -20.27 -4.67
CA THR A 18 -6.82 -20.47 -3.44
C THR A 18 -6.12 -19.21 -2.93
N GLN A 19 -5.93 -18.22 -3.81
CA GLN A 19 -5.32 -16.93 -3.47
C GLN A 19 -6.28 -15.98 -2.75
N LEU A 20 -7.60 -16.16 -2.86
CA LEU A 20 -8.58 -15.29 -2.19
C LEU A 20 -8.59 -15.57 -0.68
N GLN A 21 -8.02 -14.67 0.12
CA GLN A 21 -7.95 -14.80 1.59
C GLN A 21 -9.09 -14.10 2.32
N THR A 22 -9.53 -12.95 1.79
CA THR A 22 -10.53 -12.12 2.47
C THR A 22 -11.58 -11.68 1.48
N VAL A 23 -12.84 -11.92 1.83
CA VAL A 23 -14.00 -11.40 1.14
C VAL A 23 -14.71 -10.43 2.08
N ASP A 24 -14.55 -9.14 1.80
CA ASP A 24 -15.13 -8.07 2.58
C ASP A 24 -16.36 -7.48 1.88
N PHE A 25 -17.53 -7.72 2.47
CA PHE A 25 -18.83 -7.19 2.07
C PHE A 25 -19.51 -6.43 3.23
N GLN A 26 -18.74 -5.96 4.22
CA GLN A 26 -19.29 -5.19 5.34
C GLN A 26 -20.05 -3.95 4.85
N GLU A 27 -21.06 -3.50 5.61
CA GLU A 27 -21.79 -2.27 5.34
C GLU A 27 -22.44 -2.24 3.93
N ASN A 28 -23.11 -3.32 3.55
CA ASN A 28 -23.96 -3.40 2.36
C ASN A 28 -25.42 -3.67 2.77
N VAL A 29 -26.26 -4.10 1.84
CA VAL A 29 -27.70 -4.40 2.04
C VAL A 29 -27.99 -5.89 1.77
N ILE A 30 -27.04 -6.77 2.11
CA ILE A 30 -27.16 -8.21 1.91
C ILE A 30 -28.14 -8.80 2.92
N VAL A 31 -29.17 -9.48 2.42
CA VAL A 31 -30.27 -10.02 3.25
C VAL A 31 -30.13 -11.51 3.55
N ASP A 32 -29.37 -12.26 2.75
CA ASP A 32 -29.12 -13.68 2.99
C ASP A 32 -27.79 -14.14 2.38
N VAL A 33 -27.32 -15.34 2.77
CA VAL A 33 -26.10 -15.98 2.27
C VAL A 33 -26.37 -17.42 1.84
N ALA A 34 -25.87 -17.83 0.68
CA ALA A 34 -26.01 -19.19 0.18
C ALA A 34 -24.71 -19.74 -0.44
N GLY A 35 -24.48 -21.05 -0.32
CA GLY A 35 -23.33 -21.73 -0.93
C GLY A 35 -21.96 -21.40 -0.31
N ILE A 36 -21.92 -20.80 0.88
CA ILE A 36 -20.68 -20.34 1.52
C ILE A 36 -19.88 -21.45 2.23
N SER A 37 -20.42 -22.67 2.35
CA SER A 37 -19.80 -23.79 3.09
C SER A 37 -18.42 -24.18 2.58
N ASN A 38 -18.12 -23.88 1.32
CA ASN A 38 -16.84 -24.21 0.68
C ASN A 38 -15.75 -23.16 0.91
N TYR A 39 -16.10 -21.96 1.38
CA TYR A 39 -15.14 -20.90 1.64
C TYR A 39 -14.63 -20.95 3.09
N LYS A 40 -13.41 -21.44 3.26
CA LYS A 40 -12.79 -21.65 4.58
C LYS A 40 -11.90 -20.48 5.05
N LYS A 41 -11.91 -19.38 4.30
CA LYS A 41 -11.08 -18.19 4.58
C LYS A 41 -11.95 -17.10 5.22
N THR A 42 -11.47 -15.85 5.25
CA THR A 42 -12.16 -14.77 5.98
C THR A 42 -13.30 -14.18 5.15
N LEU A 43 -14.52 -14.28 5.67
CA LEU A 43 -15.73 -13.62 5.13
C LEU A 43 -16.21 -12.59 6.14
N LEU A 44 -16.35 -11.34 5.71
CA LEU A 44 -16.78 -10.22 6.56
C LEU A 44 -18.11 -9.65 6.03
N LEU A 45 -19.15 -9.74 6.85
CA LEU A 45 -20.53 -9.33 6.53
C LEU A 45 -21.15 -8.43 7.60
N ALA A 46 -20.38 -7.99 8.60
CA ALA A 46 -20.89 -7.08 9.62
C ALA A 46 -21.61 -5.86 9.00
N MET A 47 -22.63 -5.37 9.71
CA MET A 47 -23.46 -4.23 9.27
C MET A 47 -24.24 -4.49 7.96
N ASN A 48 -24.60 -5.74 7.68
CA ASN A 48 -25.61 -6.12 6.68
C ASN A 48 -26.89 -6.62 7.37
N PRO A 49 -28.08 -6.51 6.73
CA PRO A 49 -29.33 -7.06 7.25
C PRO A 49 -29.27 -8.55 7.65
N VAL A 50 -28.53 -9.38 6.90
CA VAL A 50 -28.33 -10.81 7.22
C VAL A 50 -27.74 -11.04 8.63
N CYS A 51 -27.04 -10.04 9.18
CA CYS A 51 -26.45 -10.10 10.51
C CYS A 51 -27.37 -9.59 11.63
N SER A 52 -28.53 -9.02 11.30
CA SER A 52 -29.53 -8.57 12.28
C SER A 52 -30.22 -9.74 12.98
N ASP A 53 -30.59 -10.77 12.22
CA ASP A 53 -31.32 -11.94 12.76
C ASP A 53 -30.37 -13.02 13.31
N LYS A 54 -29.09 -13.00 12.90
CA LYS A 54 -28.08 -14.02 13.24
C LYS A 54 -26.74 -13.39 13.65
N PRO A 55 -26.70 -12.53 14.69
CA PRO A 55 -25.51 -11.77 15.06
C PRO A 55 -24.33 -12.62 15.56
N THR A 56 -24.59 -13.88 15.97
CA THR A 56 -23.58 -14.82 16.48
C THR A 56 -22.81 -15.58 15.40
N VAL A 57 -23.13 -15.39 14.12
CA VAL A 57 -22.40 -16.07 13.05
C VAL A 57 -21.02 -15.42 12.86
N ALA A 58 -19.96 -16.24 12.74
CA ALA A 58 -18.58 -15.77 12.73
C ALA A 58 -18.30 -14.63 11.74
N PHE A 59 -18.93 -14.64 10.56
CA PHE A 59 -18.77 -13.59 9.54
C PHE A 59 -19.50 -12.26 9.86
N CYS A 60 -20.40 -12.25 10.84
CA CYS A 60 -21.10 -11.05 11.30
C CYS A 60 -20.30 -10.26 12.35
N THR A 61 -19.21 -10.83 12.85
CA THR A 61 -18.31 -10.13 13.76
C THR A 61 -17.34 -9.24 13.00
N VAL A 62 -17.10 -8.02 13.50
CA VAL A 62 -16.08 -7.12 12.95
C VAL A 62 -14.71 -7.66 13.33
N GLN A 63 -14.15 -8.54 12.49
CA GLN A 63 -12.75 -8.94 12.61
C GLN A 63 -11.92 -8.02 11.73
N LYS A 64 -11.35 -6.96 12.32
CA LYS A 64 -10.22 -6.28 11.70
C LYS A 64 -8.95 -6.99 12.20
N PRO A 65 -8.30 -7.84 11.38
CA PRO A 65 -6.99 -8.35 11.75
C PRO A 65 -6.06 -7.14 11.98
N ASN A 66 -5.29 -7.18 13.07
CA ASN A 66 -4.27 -6.17 13.37
C ASN A 66 -3.09 -6.40 12.42
N VAL A 67 -3.25 -6.00 11.17
CA VAL A 67 -2.25 -6.18 10.11
C VAL A 67 -1.22 -5.08 10.24
N ILE A 68 0.02 -5.47 10.51
CA ILE A 68 1.16 -4.55 10.45
C ILE A 68 1.46 -4.32 8.98
N ALA A 69 1.19 -3.10 8.51
CA ALA A 69 1.46 -2.72 7.14
C ALA A 69 2.97 -2.70 6.86
N TYR A 70 3.32 -2.93 5.60
CA TYR A 70 4.69 -2.91 5.14
C TYR A 70 5.36 -1.56 5.41
N SER A 71 6.62 -1.63 5.82
CA SER A 71 7.56 -0.53 5.84
C SER A 71 8.92 -1.09 5.45
N THR A 72 9.72 -0.32 4.72
CA THR A 72 11.08 -0.74 4.37
C THR A 72 11.86 -1.04 5.64
N SER A 73 12.53 -2.19 5.65
CA SER A 73 13.31 -2.61 6.81
C SER A 73 14.57 -1.78 6.93
N MET A 74 14.76 -1.16 8.10
CA MET A 74 16.00 -0.50 8.49
C MET A 74 16.94 -1.42 9.28
N ALA A 75 16.68 -2.74 9.33
CA ALA A 75 17.45 -3.67 10.15
C ALA A 75 18.95 -3.75 9.79
N LYS A 76 19.32 -3.43 8.55
CA LYS A 76 20.74 -3.35 8.12
C LYS A 76 21.45 -2.12 8.69
N CYS A 77 20.68 -1.11 9.06
CA CYS A 77 21.20 0.07 9.71
C CYS A 77 21.15 -0.17 11.21
N ASN A 78 22.31 -0.37 11.81
CA ASN A 78 22.44 -0.41 13.26
C ASN A 78 21.72 0.82 13.84
N SER A 79 20.81 0.60 14.78
CA SER A 79 19.97 1.64 15.37
C SER A 79 20.81 2.67 16.12
N ALA A 80 21.42 3.64 15.42
CA ALA A 80 21.93 4.89 15.97
C ALA A 80 22.49 5.83 14.89
N SER A 81 21.74 6.88 14.57
CA SER A 81 22.17 8.28 14.62
C SER A 81 20.97 9.12 14.21
N GLY A 82 20.57 10.07 15.06
CA GLY A 82 19.49 10.99 14.72
C GLY A 82 19.92 11.81 13.50
N CYS A 83 19.17 11.74 12.41
CA CYS A 83 19.37 12.65 11.30
C CYS A 83 18.97 14.07 11.69
N GLN A 84 19.61 15.06 11.06
CA GLN A 84 19.24 16.45 11.27
C GLN A 84 17.80 16.69 10.84
N SER A 85 17.20 17.78 11.32
CA SER A 85 15.85 18.16 10.88
C SER A 85 15.77 18.25 9.35
N GLY A 86 14.77 17.59 8.77
CA GLY A 86 14.57 17.51 7.31
C GLY A 86 15.34 16.39 6.60
N GLN A 87 16.26 15.69 7.27
CA GLN A 87 16.95 14.53 6.71
C GLN A 87 16.28 13.22 7.15
N GLY A 88 16.36 12.22 6.29
CA GLY A 88 16.01 10.83 6.59
C GLY A 88 17.24 9.93 6.55
N GLN A 89 17.16 8.78 7.20
CA GLN A 89 18.20 7.76 7.10
C GLN A 89 18.01 6.97 5.80
N ASN A 90 19.02 6.93 4.96
CA ASN A 90 19.00 6.23 3.68
C ASN A 90 19.17 4.71 3.90
N PRO A 91 18.21 3.85 3.52
CA PRO A 91 18.32 2.40 3.71
C PRO A 91 19.48 1.75 2.96
N ALA A 92 20.01 2.38 1.90
CA ALA A 92 21.11 1.83 1.11
C ALA A 92 22.48 1.90 1.80
N ASN A 93 22.72 2.93 2.61
CA ASN A 93 24.04 3.22 3.19
C ASN A 93 24.02 3.64 4.66
N CYS A 94 22.82 3.70 5.25
CA CYS A 94 22.57 4.07 6.64
C CYS A 94 22.98 5.49 7.05
N GLY A 95 23.39 6.32 6.09
CA GLY A 95 23.72 7.73 6.28
C GLY A 95 22.49 8.63 6.19
N CYS A 96 22.59 9.84 6.73
CA CYS A 96 21.54 10.84 6.66
C CYS A 96 21.62 11.64 5.35
N ALA A 97 20.49 11.82 4.69
CA ALA A 97 20.38 12.59 3.47
C ALA A 97 18.99 13.24 3.34
N TYR A 98 18.89 14.28 2.53
CA TYR A 98 17.62 14.89 2.18
C TYR A 98 16.94 14.06 1.09
N SER A 99 15.87 13.38 1.46
CA SER A 99 15.09 12.59 0.52
C SER A 99 14.13 13.46 -0.29
N TYR A 100 13.89 13.07 -1.53
CA TYR A 100 12.74 13.55 -2.28
C TYR A 100 11.52 12.71 -1.89
N ASN A 101 10.57 13.36 -1.21
CA ASN A 101 9.43 12.70 -0.59
C ASN A 101 8.16 12.92 -1.38
N GLY A 102 7.23 11.99 -1.23
CA GLY A 102 5.86 12.19 -1.67
C GLY A 102 5.00 10.97 -1.46
N LYS A 103 3.75 11.10 -1.89
CA LYS A 103 2.73 10.07 -1.74
C LYS A 103 2.37 9.48 -3.09
N MET A 104 2.60 8.18 -3.27
CA MET A 104 2.06 7.42 -4.40
C MET A 104 0.66 6.94 -4.04
N VAL A 105 -0.32 7.28 -4.87
CA VAL A 105 -1.72 6.87 -4.71
C VAL A 105 -2.11 5.98 -5.87
N PHE A 106 -2.23 4.68 -5.61
CA PHE A 106 -2.62 3.66 -6.57
C PHE A 106 -4.14 3.48 -6.57
N ARG A 107 -4.77 3.64 -7.74
CA ARG A 107 -6.24 3.72 -7.87
C ARG A 107 -6.92 2.36 -7.95
N ALA A 108 -6.22 1.35 -8.46
CA ALA A 108 -6.79 0.03 -8.68
C ALA A 108 -5.75 -1.08 -8.52
N PRO A 109 -5.13 -1.24 -7.33
CA PRO A 109 -4.30 -2.41 -7.07
C PRO A 109 -5.16 -3.67 -7.08
N SER A 110 -4.62 -4.76 -7.64
CA SER A 110 -5.29 -6.06 -7.71
C SER A 110 -5.15 -6.88 -6.41
N PHE A 111 -4.81 -6.23 -5.30
CA PHE A 111 -4.56 -6.84 -4.00
C PHE A 111 -5.00 -5.90 -2.87
N LYS A 112 -5.23 -6.46 -1.68
CA LYS A 112 -5.60 -5.71 -0.46
C LYS A 112 -4.64 -5.92 0.71
N ASP A 113 -3.78 -6.93 0.63
CA ASP A 113 -2.82 -7.22 1.68
C ASP A 113 -1.70 -6.16 1.70
N VAL A 114 -1.71 -5.31 2.72
CA VAL A 114 -0.71 -4.26 2.95
C VAL A 114 0.55 -4.79 3.63
N SER A 115 0.60 -6.06 4.03
CA SER A 115 1.75 -6.69 4.71
C SER A 115 2.63 -7.56 3.80
N ASP A 116 2.24 -7.72 2.52
CA ASP A 116 2.96 -8.56 1.56
C ASP A 116 4.35 -8.00 1.23
N THR A 117 5.36 -8.51 1.95
CA THR A 117 6.74 -8.04 1.87
C THR A 117 7.33 -8.18 0.47
N VAL A 118 7.05 -9.28 -0.22
CA VAL A 118 7.57 -9.54 -1.56
C VAL A 118 7.06 -8.50 -2.53
N ARG A 119 5.76 -8.17 -2.47
CA ARG A 119 5.15 -7.20 -3.38
C ARG A 119 5.68 -5.79 -3.18
N PHE A 120 5.85 -5.34 -1.94
CA PHE A 120 6.39 -4.00 -1.69
C PHE A 120 7.90 -3.91 -1.93
N GLN A 121 8.67 -4.99 -1.72
CA GLN A 121 10.07 -5.05 -2.15
C GLN A 121 10.22 -4.94 -3.67
N GLN A 122 9.33 -5.55 -4.45
CA GLN A 122 9.31 -5.35 -5.91
C GLN A 122 9.00 -3.89 -6.30
N LEU A 123 8.14 -3.20 -5.54
CA LEU A 123 7.90 -1.77 -5.74
C LEU A 123 9.17 -0.95 -5.47
N GLU A 124 9.87 -1.20 -4.35
CA GLU A 124 11.17 -0.58 -4.06
C GLU A 124 12.18 -0.82 -5.19
N GLU A 125 12.31 -2.08 -5.63
CA GLU A 125 13.23 -2.50 -6.68
C GLU A 125 13.03 -1.71 -7.96
N THR A 126 11.79 -1.68 -8.45
CA THR A 126 11.47 -0.95 -9.66
C THR A 126 11.65 0.56 -9.49
N LEU A 127 11.33 1.13 -8.32
CA LEU A 127 11.54 2.55 -8.05
C LEU A 127 13.01 2.93 -8.16
N TRP A 128 13.92 2.29 -7.42
CA TRP A 128 15.33 2.68 -7.50
C TRP A 128 15.91 2.38 -8.88
N ARG A 129 15.55 1.25 -9.50
CA ARG A 129 16.10 0.86 -10.80
C ARG A 129 15.66 1.82 -11.91
N LEU A 130 14.36 2.07 -12.02
CA LEU A 130 13.79 2.82 -13.15
C LEU A 130 13.88 4.34 -12.96
N LEU A 131 14.06 4.81 -11.72
CA LEU A 131 14.37 6.22 -11.45
C LEU A 131 15.88 6.52 -11.51
N GLY A 132 16.75 5.51 -11.68
CA GLY A 132 18.20 5.69 -11.75
C GLY A 132 18.82 6.05 -10.40
N LEU A 133 18.30 5.47 -9.32
CA LEU A 133 18.83 5.61 -7.97
C LEU A 133 19.75 4.42 -7.64
N ARG A 134 20.56 4.56 -6.59
CA ARG A 134 21.34 3.45 -6.03
C ARG A 134 20.38 2.35 -5.52
N GLU A 135 20.81 1.10 -5.64
CA GLU A 135 20.10 -0.04 -5.06
C GLU A 135 19.77 0.20 -3.58
N GLY A 136 18.50 0.01 -3.22
CA GLY A 136 18.01 0.20 -1.85
C GLY A 136 17.87 1.65 -1.41
N ALA A 137 18.01 2.65 -2.29
CA ALA A 137 17.86 4.07 -1.96
C ALA A 137 16.39 4.55 -1.91
N VAL A 138 15.47 3.64 -1.58
CA VAL A 138 14.02 3.89 -1.51
C VAL A 138 13.52 3.41 -0.16
N PHE A 139 12.74 4.26 0.50
CA PHE A 139 12.05 3.92 1.73
C PHE A 139 10.54 4.11 1.54
N LEU A 140 9.78 3.05 1.77
CA LEU A 140 8.33 2.99 1.76
C LEU A 140 7.82 2.94 3.19
N SER A 141 6.79 3.71 3.48
CA SER A 141 6.11 3.70 4.78
C SER A 141 4.66 4.11 4.66
N ARG A 142 3.93 4.05 5.78
CA ARG A 142 2.51 4.45 5.87
C ARG A 142 1.66 3.83 4.76
N VAL A 143 1.90 2.54 4.47
CA VAL A 143 1.13 1.78 3.48
C VAL A 143 -0.28 1.55 4.02
N HIS A 144 -1.30 2.10 3.36
CA HIS A 144 -2.69 1.90 3.77
C HIS A 144 -3.66 2.16 2.62
N PHE A 145 -4.89 1.65 2.73
CA PHE A 145 -5.98 2.04 1.86
C PHE A 145 -6.73 3.24 2.46
N ASN A 146 -7.06 4.24 1.66
CA ASN A 146 -7.96 5.32 2.08
C ASN A 146 -9.44 4.93 1.93
N GLU A 147 -10.34 5.86 2.24
CA GLU A 147 -11.79 5.66 2.18
C GLU A 147 -12.29 5.35 0.76
N ASP A 148 -11.63 5.89 -0.27
CA ASP A 148 -11.90 5.61 -1.68
C ASP A 148 -11.32 4.27 -2.17
N ASN A 149 -10.77 3.44 -1.27
CA ASN A 149 -10.09 2.19 -1.60
C ASN A 149 -8.84 2.35 -2.48
N TYR A 150 -8.22 3.52 -2.50
CA TYR A 150 -6.91 3.74 -3.12
C TYR A 150 -5.80 3.38 -2.15
N LEU A 151 -4.81 2.63 -2.63
CA LEU A 151 -3.62 2.31 -1.87
C LEU A 151 -2.70 3.53 -1.85
N GLN A 152 -2.45 4.08 -0.67
CA GLN A 152 -1.51 5.16 -0.43
C GLN A 152 -0.22 4.59 0.14
N VAL A 153 0.90 5.00 -0.43
CA VAL A 153 2.25 4.66 0.02
C VAL A 153 3.05 5.94 0.14
N GLN A 154 3.60 6.23 1.32
CA GLN A 154 4.58 7.29 1.48
C GLN A 154 5.91 6.78 0.95
N VAL A 155 6.53 7.55 0.07
CA VAL A 155 7.80 7.23 -0.58
C VAL A 155 8.82 8.29 -0.22
N SER A 156 10.02 7.84 0.16
CA SER A 156 11.20 8.66 0.35
C SER A 156 12.31 8.12 -0.55
N LEU A 157 12.72 8.93 -1.53
CA LEU A 157 13.77 8.61 -2.48
C LEU A 157 15.05 9.29 -2.02
N PHE A 158 16.16 8.56 -1.96
CA PHE A 158 17.44 9.10 -1.48
C PHE A 158 18.44 9.29 -2.63
N PRO A 159 19.31 10.31 -2.55
CA PRO A 159 20.33 10.55 -3.56
C PRO A 159 21.32 9.39 -3.65
N SER A 160 21.70 9.03 -4.87
CA SER A 160 22.68 7.97 -5.14
C SER A 160 24.07 8.32 -4.62
N THR A 161 24.40 9.62 -4.59
CA THR A 161 25.71 10.14 -4.17
C THR A 161 25.51 11.39 -3.32
N GLY A 162 26.34 11.57 -2.29
CA GLY A 162 26.24 12.71 -1.39
C GLY A 162 24.99 12.67 -0.50
N THR A 163 24.56 13.84 -0.05
CA THR A 163 23.43 14.02 0.90
C THR A 163 22.25 14.77 0.30
N LEU A 164 22.36 15.23 -0.95
CA LEU A 164 21.41 16.12 -1.63
C LEU A 164 21.23 15.67 -3.08
N PHE A 165 19.99 15.70 -3.58
CA PHE A 165 19.74 15.82 -5.02
C PHE A 165 20.02 17.24 -5.51
N ASN A 166 20.49 17.35 -6.74
CA ASN A 166 20.51 18.61 -7.47
C ASN A 166 19.14 18.89 -8.13
N VAL A 167 18.96 20.11 -8.64
CA VAL A 167 17.67 20.55 -9.24
C VAL A 167 17.28 19.69 -10.44
N SER A 168 18.26 19.29 -11.27
CA SER A 168 17.97 18.49 -12.47
C SER A 168 17.54 17.06 -12.12
N GLU A 169 18.09 16.48 -11.05
CA GLU A 169 17.68 15.18 -10.51
C GLU A 169 16.26 15.22 -9.96
N VAL A 170 15.95 16.20 -9.10
CA VAL A 170 14.58 16.38 -8.56
C VAL A 170 13.58 16.59 -9.69
N SER A 171 13.90 17.44 -10.67
CA SER A 171 13.04 17.71 -11.82
C SER A 171 12.82 16.47 -12.68
N ARG A 172 13.89 15.70 -12.95
CA ARG A 172 13.81 14.45 -13.72
C ARG A 172 12.94 13.42 -13.01
N ILE A 173 13.18 13.19 -11.72
CA ILE A 173 12.42 12.20 -10.93
C ILE A 173 10.96 12.64 -10.82
N GLY A 174 10.71 13.91 -10.51
CA GLY A 174 9.37 14.50 -10.47
C GLY A 174 8.63 14.31 -11.78
N PHE A 175 9.27 14.62 -12.92
CA PHE A 175 8.69 14.39 -14.24
C PHE A 175 8.33 12.92 -14.47
N LEU A 176 9.24 11.98 -14.18
CA LEU A 176 9.00 10.55 -14.38
C LEU A 176 7.80 10.04 -13.58
N LEU A 177 7.64 10.53 -12.34
CA LEU A 177 6.58 10.11 -11.44
C LEU A 177 5.25 10.78 -11.75
N SER A 178 5.23 12.09 -11.98
CA SER A 178 4.00 12.87 -12.24
C SER A 178 3.43 12.60 -13.63
N ASN A 179 4.28 12.40 -14.64
CA ASN A 179 3.85 12.04 -15.99
C ASN A 179 3.63 10.53 -16.17
N GLN A 180 3.82 9.73 -15.11
CA GLN A 180 3.62 8.28 -15.09
C GLN A 180 4.39 7.54 -16.20
N THR A 181 5.57 8.04 -16.57
CA THR A 181 6.48 7.32 -17.48
C THR A 181 7.21 6.21 -16.74
N TYR A 182 7.42 6.36 -15.42
CA TYR A 182 7.67 5.23 -14.53
C TYR A 182 6.43 4.33 -14.47
N LYS A 183 6.61 3.02 -14.66
CA LYS A 183 5.55 2.02 -14.54
C LYS A 183 5.83 1.11 -13.33
N PRO A 184 4.95 1.10 -12.31
CA PRO A 184 5.09 0.18 -11.17
C PRO A 184 4.80 -1.26 -11.61
N PRO A 185 5.06 -2.26 -10.74
CA PRO A 185 4.62 -3.63 -11.01
C PRO A 185 3.11 -3.66 -11.32
N PRO A 186 2.65 -4.41 -12.36
CA PRO A 186 1.28 -4.31 -12.87
C PRO A 186 0.18 -4.51 -11.82
N VAL A 187 0.44 -5.30 -10.78
CA VAL A 187 -0.48 -5.56 -9.67
C VAL A 187 -0.86 -4.33 -8.85
N PHE A 188 -0.05 -3.26 -8.89
CA PHE A 188 -0.38 -2.00 -8.23
C PHE A 188 -1.34 -1.14 -9.06
N GLY A 189 -1.45 -1.39 -10.36
CA GLY A 189 -2.32 -0.63 -11.25
C GLY A 189 -1.86 0.82 -11.47
N PRO A 190 -2.74 1.67 -12.03
CA PRO A 190 -2.42 3.07 -12.29
C PRO A 190 -2.29 3.86 -11.00
N TYR A 191 -1.36 4.82 -10.96
CA TYR A 191 -1.12 5.68 -9.81
C TYR A 191 -1.08 7.15 -10.20
N PHE A 192 -1.17 8.04 -9.22
CA PHE A 192 -0.68 9.42 -9.33
C PHE A 192 0.26 9.72 -8.16
N PHE A 193 1.16 10.67 -8.35
CA PHE A 193 2.15 11.05 -7.34
C PHE A 193 1.91 12.47 -6.87
N ILE A 194 1.81 12.64 -5.55
CA ILE A 194 1.77 13.94 -4.89
C ILE A 194 3.15 14.16 -4.28
N ALA A 195 3.96 15.01 -4.89
CA ALA A 195 5.28 15.35 -4.37
C ALA A 195 5.17 16.28 -3.17
N ASP A 196 6.00 16.03 -2.16
CA ASP A 196 6.26 17.01 -1.11
C ASP A 196 7.27 18.05 -1.63
N GLN A 197 7.29 19.25 -1.03
CA GLN A 197 8.34 20.21 -1.35
C GLN A 197 9.70 19.66 -0.94
N TYR A 198 10.70 19.77 -1.82
CA TYR A 198 12.04 19.33 -1.51
C TYR A 198 12.74 20.35 -0.60
N VAL A 199 12.85 20.01 0.69
CA VAL A 199 13.30 20.90 1.77
C VAL A 199 14.57 21.69 1.45
N PRO A 200 15.63 21.12 0.84
CA PRO A 200 16.84 21.89 0.53
C PRO A 200 16.68 23.06 -0.46
N PHE A 201 15.55 23.17 -1.16
CA PHE A 201 15.27 24.28 -2.07
C PHE A 201 14.34 25.34 -1.47
N ILE A 202 14.06 25.25 -0.17
CA ILE A 202 13.24 26.20 0.62
C ILE A 202 14.16 26.96 1.56
#